data_AF-A0A8B6DBP0-F1
#
_entry.id   AF-A0A8B6DBP0-F1
#
_cell.length_a   1.000
_cell.length_b   1.000
_cell.length_c   1.000
_cell.angle_alpha   90.00
_cell.angle_beta   90.00
_cell.angle_gamma   90.00
#
_symmetry.space_group_name_H-M   'P 1'
#
loop_
_entity.id
_entity.type
_entity.pdbx_description
1 polymer ?
#
loop_
_entity_poly.entity_id
_entity_poly.type
_entity_poly.pdbx_seq_one_letter_code
_entity_poly.pdbx_strand_id
1 'polypeptide(L)'
;MPSLQVAGDLDYKDTLDQISEIIEKYKDSYQTIICGDMNASLHRDNRRRDQNFKEFMSNNNLSLANRYPKAPTFFHHNGKYTSQIDYIMFPETTTGIQNSNIVIEDRHPTNTSDHTLVTANIPMKIDKTSTQLVKIYTRPNWAKCDTNIYTSTLKQELECESRRKESSVEERIKLLEKSIHKAGKKSIPKYRQLKSLKTVGKGIWNRKISEASRDSKNAHTLWKRKINSHQNADTEKINLTSKKRKLRQLQRQAYASKKEKFINDIMQASQKDSKTFHKLVKQQRSKHDTNTDILYIGNKAFEGEKILSAWQTHFETLGTPNFDENIFDLERLELAKLQNKIIPELDIQNKEITKATPTEIESAIRKLNTGKASDENGIVSEHYIHAIDVITDEITDIINQIFEEELDVPQSLKKWNFDTCLEKEKR
;
A
#
# COMPACT_ATOMS: atom_id res chain seq x y z
N MET A 1 -32.02 33.43 5.08
CA MET A 1 -31.32 33.18 6.35
C MET A 1 -29.92 32.69 6.01
N PRO A 2 -28.85 33.42 6.37
CA PRO A 2 -27.49 32.99 6.09
C PRO A 2 -27.14 31.78 6.96
N SER A 3 -26.61 30.73 6.34
CA SER A 3 -26.17 29.52 7.02
C SER A 3 -25.10 29.85 8.06
N LEU A 4 -25.47 29.80 9.35
CA LEU A 4 -24.59 29.94 10.53
C LEU A 4 -23.61 28.75 10.68
N GLN A 5 -23.08 28.24 9.57
CA GLN A 5 -22.01 27.27 9.56
C GLN A 5 -20.68 28.02 9.50
N VAL A 6 -19.96 28.02 10.61
CA VAL A 6 -18.56 28.46 10.63
C VAL A 6 -17.76 27.44 9.83
N ALA A 7 -16.94 27.88 8.87
CA ALA A 7 -16.17 26.99 7.98
C ALA A 7 -15.41 25.88 8.74
N GLY A 8 -14.88 26.18 9.93
CA GLY A 8 -14.19 25.18 10.75
C GLY A 8 -15.07 24.07 11.32
N ASP A 9 -16.40 24.18 11.32
CA ASP A 9 -17.29 23.07 11.71
C ASP A 9 -17.57 22.13 10.54
N LEU A 10 -17.48 22.63 9.30
CA LEU A 10 -17.53 21.82 8.08
C LEU A 10 -16.27 20.97 7.95
N ASP A 11 -15.08 21.59 8.02
CA ASP A 11 -13.80 20.86 7.99
C ASP A 11 -13.72 19.76 9.06
N TYR A 12 -14.30 20.03 10.24
CA TYR A 12 -14.36 19.06 11.34
C TYR A 12 -15.26 17.87 10.99
N LYS A 13 -16.43 18.12 10.40
CA LYS A 13 -17.35 17.07 9.95
C LYS A 13 -16.72 16.23 8.84
N ASP A 14 -16.11 16.86 7.83
CA ASP A 14 -15.42 16.17 6.74
C ASP A 14 -14.31 15.25 7.26
N THR A 15 -13.61 15.67 8.32
CA THR A 15 -12.60 14.83 8.99
C THR A 15 -13.22 13.60 9.66
N LEU A 16 -14.37 13.75 10.34
CA LEU A 16 -15.11 12.62 10.94
C LEU A 16 -15.66 11.67 9.87
N ASP A 17 -16.11 12.20 8.73
CA ASP A 17 -16.60 11.41 7.60
C ASP A 17 -15.48 10.57 6.98
N GLN A 18 -14.28 11.14 6.80
CA GLN A 18 -13.08 10.40 6.36
C GLN A 18 -12.71 9.28 7.34
N ILE A 19 -12.81 9.53 8.65
CA ILE A 19 -12.56 8.49 9.66
C ILE A 19 -13.62 7.39 9.55
N SER A 20 -14.89 7.75 9.33
CA SER A 20 -15.99 6.79 9.14
C SER A 20 -15.76 5.89 7.93
N GLU A 21 -15.30 6.45 6.80
CA GLU A 21 -14.93 5.68 5.60
C GLU A 21 -13.83 4.65 5.89
N ILE A 22 -12.82 5.03 6.69
CA ILE A 22 -11.75 4.13 7.11
C ILE A 22 -12.30 3.00 7.99
N ILE A 23 -13.18 3.31 8.96
CA ILE A 23 -13.80 2.30 9.82
C ILE A 23 -14.57 1.30 8.96
N GLU A 24 -15.44 1.80 8.08
CA GLU A 24 -16.30 0.99 7.22
C GLU A 24 -15.49 0.09 6.28
N LYS A 25 -14.46 0.64 5.64
CA LYS A 25 -13.56 -0.09 4.74
C LYS A 25 -12.86 -1.28 5.39
N TYR A 26 -12.56 -1.18 6.68
CA TYR A 26 -11.78 -2.19 7.39
C TYR A 26 -12.59 -3.02 8.38
N LYS A 27 -13.89 -2.77 8.54
CA LYS A 27 -14.73 -3.40 9.57
C LYS A 27 -14.75 -4.93 9.52
N ASP A 28 -14.72 -5.50 8.31
CA ASP A 28 -14.84 -6.95 8.10
C ASP A 28 -13.48 -7.67 8.22
N SER A 29 -12.38 -6.93 8.10
CA SER A 29 -11.02 -7.49 8.04
C SER A 29 -10.16 -7.18 9.26
N TYR A 30 -10.48 -6.11 10.01
CA TYR A 30 -9.64 -5.62 11.09
C TYR A 30 -10.47 -5.12 12.26
N GLN A 31 -9.92 -5.28 13.48
CA GLN A 31 -10.38 -4.53 14.63
C GLN A 31 -9.75 -3.14 14.62
N THR A 32 -10.58 -2.11 14.47
CA THR A 32 -10.13 -0.72 14.38
C THR A 32 -10.12 -0.07 15.76
N ILE A 33 -9.01 0.57 16.14
CA ILE A 33 -8.91 1.38 17.36
C ILE A 33 -8.60 2.81 16.93
N ILE A 34 -9.35 3.77 17.46
CA ILE A 34 -9.18 5.19 17.10
C ILE A 34 -8.69 5.93 18.33
N CYS A 35 -7.58 6.65 18.19
CA CYS A 35 -7.04 7.49 19.25
C CYS A 35 -6.51 8.81 18.72
N GLY A 36 -6.77 9.90 19.45
CA GLY A 36 -6.22 11.21 19.11
C GLY A 36 -6.99 12.37 19.74
N ASP A 37 -6.53 13.57 19.44
CA ASP A 37 -7.20 14.83 19.77
C ASP A 37 -8.40 15.02 18.83
N MET A 38 -9.60 14.89 19.38
CA MET A 38 -10.85 15.05 18.66
C MET A 38 -11.32 16.50 18.61
N ASN A 39 -10.64 17.43 19.29
CA ASN A 39 -11.02 18.85 19.40
C ASN A 39 -12.50 19.09 19.79
N ALA A 40 -13.12 18.09 20.39
CA ALA A 40 -14.51 18.05 20.82
C ALA A 40 -14.59 17.20 22.10
N SER A 41 -15.62 17.42 22.92
CA SER A 41 -15.78 16.75 24.20
C SER A 41 -17.09 15.99 24.28
N LEU A 42 -17.03 14.75 24.75
CA LEU A 42 -18.23 13.95 25.01
C LEU A 42 -19.01 14.39 26.26
N HIS A 43 -18.43 15.26 27.08
CA HIS A 43 -19.02 15.73 28.34
C HIS A 43 -19.70 17.09 28.24
N ARG A 44 -19.62 17.74 27.09
CA ARG A 44 -20.27 19.03 26.81
C ARG A 44 -21.36 18.85 25.77
N ASP A 45 -22.43 19.65 25.86
CA ASP A 45 -23.58 19.61 24.94
C ASP A 45 -23.82 20.93 24.22
N ASN A 46 -23.16 22.00 24.65
CA ASN A 46 -23.44 23.37 24.21
C ASN A 46 -22.69 23.79 22.94
N ARG A 47 -21.88 22.92 22.35
CA ARG A 47 -21.14 23.21 21.12
C ARG A 47 -21.53 22.23 20.02
N ARG A 48 -21.67 22.76 18.82
CA ARG A 48 -21.99 21.98 17.62
C ARG A 48 -20.97 20.87 17.33
N ARG A 49 -19.67 21.14 17.49
CA ARG A 49 -18.63 20.11 17.34
C ARG A 49 -18.79 18.95 18.33
N ASP A 50 -19.16 19.25 19.57
CA ASP A 50 -19.38 18.23 20.59
C ASP A 50 -20.60 17.35 20.21
N GLN A 51 -21.64 17.94 19.60
CA GLN A 51 -22.79 17.20 19.07
C GLN A 51 -22.42 16.33 17.87
N ASN A 52 -21.73 16.89 16.86
CA ASN A 52 -21.25 16.13 15.70
C ASN A 52 -20.36 14.94 16.13
N PHE A 53 -19.52 15.14 17.15
CA PHE A 53 -18.66 14.08 17.65
C PHE A 53 -19.45 12.95 18.34
N LYS A 54 -20.49 13.28 19.10
CA LYS A 54 -21.41 12.28 19.69
C LYS A 54 -22.19 11.52 18.62
N GLU A 55 -22.66 12.22 17.59
CA GLU A 55 -23.32 11.60 16.44
C GLU A 55 -22.37 10.65 15.70
N PHE A 56 -21.13 11.07 15.43
CA PHE A 56 -20.10 10.22 14.85
C PHE A 56 -19.83 8.95 15.67
N MET A 57 -19.75 9.08 17.00
CA MET A 57 -19.60 7.93 17.91
C MET A 57 -20.76 6.95 17.77
N SER A 58 -22.00 7.46 17.78
CA SER A 58 -23.21 6.66 17.64
C SER A 58 -23.29 5.96 16.28
N ASN A 59 -23.04 6.68 15.19
CA ASN A 59 -23.18 6.16 13.83
C ASN A 59 -22.16 5.05 13.52
N ASN A 60 -20.98 5.10 14.14
CA ASN A 60 -19.92 4.12 13.93
C ASN A 60 -19.86 3.05 15.04
N ASN A 61 -20.87 2.98 15.92
CA ASN A 61 -20.91 2.08 17.08
C ASN A 61 -19.61 2.11 17.90
N LEU A 62 -19.09 3.31 18.15
CA LEU A 62 -17.88 3.54 18.92
C LEU A 62 -18.23 3.82 20.38
N SER A 63 -17.44 3.26 21.28
CA SER A 63 -17.58 3.40 22.72
C SER A 63 -16.24 3.70 23.38
N LEU A 64 -16.30 4.31 24.56
CA LEU A 64 -15.15 4.41 25.47
C LEU A 64 -15.09 3.14 26.34
N ALA A 65 -13.91 2.84 26.89
CA ALA A 65 -13.82 1.79 27.91
C ALA A 65 -14.75 2.08 29.10
N ASN A 66 -15.27 1.05 29.75
CA ASN A 66 -16.25 1.17 30.84
C ASN A 66 -15.73 2.03 32.01
N ARG A 67 -14.41 2.04 32.21
CA ARG A 67 -13.73 2.82 33.25
C ARG A 67 -12.90 3.96 32.67
N TYR A 68 -13.37 4.61 31.61
CA TYR A 68 -12.69 5.78 31.05
C TYR A 68 -12.65 6.93 32.08
N PRO A 69 -11.48 7.42 32.50
CA PRO A 69 -11.41 8.48 33.49
C PRO A 69 -12.01 9.79 32.95
N LYS A 70 -12.83 10.46 33.76
CA LYS A 70 -13.29 11.83 33.50
C LYS A 70 -12.25 12.80 34.03
N ALA A 71 -11.21 13.06 33.25
CA ALA A 71 -10.12 13.97 33.59
C ALA A 71 -9.71 14.81 32.37
N PRO A 72 -9.25 16.06 32.59
CA PRO A 72 -8.80 16.91 31.48
C PRO A 72 -7.59 16.31 30.77
N THR A 73 -7.64 16.35 29.44
CA THR A 73 -6.54 15.94 28.57
C THR A 73 -5.88 17.13 27.89
N PHE A 74 -6.44 18.33 28.04
CA PHE A 74 -5.90 19.56 27.53
C PHE A 74 -5.98 20.65 28.59
N PHE A 75 -4.89 21.39 28.74
CA PHE A 75 -4.72 22.52 29.64
C PHE A 75 -4.34 23.73 28.81
N HIS A 76 -5.23 24.69 28.72
CA HIS A 76 -4.93 25.95 28.06
C HIS A 76 -3.74 26.63 28.74
N HIS A 77 -2.90 27.35 27.98
CA HIS A 77 -1.65 27.96 28.46
C HIS A 77 -1.81 28.89 29.68
N ASN A 78 -3.02 29.40 29.93
CA ASN A 78 -3.33 30.24 31.10
C ASN A 78 -3.67 29.44 32.37
N GLY A 79 -3.70 28.11 32.30
CA GLY A 79 -4.03 27.20 33.40
C GLY A 79 -5.48 27.24 33.90
N LYS A 80 -6.32 28.14 33.37
CA LYS A 80 -7.71 28.34 33.83
C LYS A 80 -8.71 27.47 33.09
N TYR A 81 -8.44 27.20 31.82
CA TYR A 81 -9.34 26.41 30.98
C TYR A 81 -8.76 25.03 30.76
N THR A 82 -9.57 24.02 31.03
CA THR A 82 -9.21 22.63 30.80
C THR A 82 -10.33 21.96 30.02
N SER A 83 -9.98 20.95 29.24
CA SER A 83 -10.95 20.15 28.51
C SER A 83 -10.47 18.72 28.34
N GLN A 84 -11.41 17.79 28.23
CA GLN A 84 -11.14 16.44 27.78
C GLN A 84 -11.54 16.36 26.31
N ILE A 85 -10.52 16.28 25.45
CA ILE A 85 -10.66 16.27 23.98
C ILE A 85 -9.85 15.14 23.32
N ASP A 86 -8.97 14.48 24.08
CA ASP A 86 -8.19 13.33 23.61
C ASP A 86 -8.88 12.05 24.05
N TYR A 87 -9.21 11.18 23.09
CA TYR A 87 -9.95 9.96 23.35
C TYR A 87 -9.26 8.73 22.77
N ILE A 88 -9.54 7.57 23.37
CA ILE A 88 -9.24 6.26 22.82
C ILE A 88 -10.57 5.52 22.73
N MET A 89 -11.01 5.24 21.52
CA MET A 89 -12.35 4.76 21.19
C MET A 89 -12.27 3.40 20.51
N PHE A 90 -13.27 2.56 20.80
CA PHE A 90 -13.33 1.17 20.36
C PHE A 90 -14.71 0.85 19.78
N PRO A 91 -14.80 -0.02 18.75
CA PRO A 91 -16.08 -0.59 18.35
C PRO A 91 -16.72 -1.34 19.52
N GLU A 92 -18.02 -1.17 19.73
CA GLU A 92 -18.79 -1.79 20.83
C GLU A 92 -18.69 -3.32 20.84
N THR A 93 -18.50 -3.93 19.66
CA THR A 93 -18.33 -5.38 19.49
C THR A 93 -17.03 -5.92 20.10
N THR A 94 -16.11 -5.05 20.54
CA THR A 94 -14.79 -5.45 21.04
C THR A 94 -14.79 -5.74 22.54
N THR A 95 -15.46 -6.84 22.92
CA THR A 95 -15.71 -7.26 24.32
C THR A 95 -14.47 -7.36 25.22
N GLY A 96 -13.30 -7.68 24.65
CA GLY A 96 -12.04 -7.77 25.39
C GLY A 96 -11.42 -6.42 25.76
N ILE A 97 -11.75 -5.34 25.05
CA ILE A 97 -11.09 -4.03 25.19
C ILE A 97 -11.90 -3.06 26.05
N GLN A 98 -13.21 -3.27 26.22
CA GLN A 98 -14.04 -2.44 27.09
C GLN A 98 -13.60 -2.44 28.56
N ASN A 99 -12.87 -3.48 28.99
CA ASN A 99 -12.26 -3.59 30.32
C ASN A 99 -10.80 -3.11 30.37
N SER A 100 -10.28 -2.52 29.29
CA SER A 100 -8.93 -1.97 29.27
C SER A 100 -8.79 -0.86 30.32
N ASN A 101 -7.67 -0.88 31.04
CA ASN A 101 -7.35 0.17 32.00
C ASN A 101 -6.79 1.37 31.23
N ILE A 102 -7.58 2.45 31.19
CA ILE A 102 -7.19 3.73 30.59
C ILE A 102 -6.76 4.66 31.70
N VAL A 103 -5.57 5.24 31.55
CA VAL A 103 -4.98 6.16 32.52
C VAL A 103 -4.72 7.50 31.85
N ILE A 104 -5.19 8.58 32.47
CA ILE A 104 -4.86 9.96 32.07
C ILE A 104 -3.84 10.47 33.07
N GLU A 105 -2.59 10.65 32.62
CA GLU A 105 -1.45 10.93 33.49
C GLU A 105 -1.19 12.44 33.60
N ASP A 106 -1.99 13.11 34.45
CA ASP A 106 -2.09 14.58 34.61
C ASP A 106 -0.75 15.31 34.85
N ARG A 107 0.33 14.62 35.24
CA ARG A 107 1.63 15.25 35.52
C ARG A 107 2.81 14.36 35.15
N HIS A 108 2.72 13.68 34.01
CA HIS A 108 3.87 12.89 33.57
C HIS A 108 5.09 13.80 33.41
N PRO A 109 6.19 13.60 34.16
CA PRO A 109 7.29 14.58 34.30
C PRO A 109 8.04 14.86 33.00
N THR A 110 7.85 14.03 31.98
CA THR A 110 8.45 14.23 30.65
C THR A 110 7.47 14.83 29.63
N ASN A 111 6.22 15.05 30.00
CA ASN A 111 5.24 15.66 29.12
C ASN A 111 5.39 17.18 29.19
N THR A 112 5.61 17.80 28.04
CA THR A 112 5.83 19.25 27.89
C THR A 112 4.76 19.88 27.01
N SER A 113 3.75 19.10 26.63
CA SER A 113 2.58 19.60 25.93
C SER A 113 1.59 20.22 26.92
N ASP A 114 0.77 21.10 26.40
CA ASP A 114 -0.54 21.47 26.93
C ASP A 114 -1.55 20.29 26.95
N HIS A 115 -1.29 19.20 26.24
CA HIS A 115 -2.06 17.95 26.34
C HIS A 115 -1.48 16.99 27.37
N THR A 116 -2.33 16.21 28.02
CA THR A 116 -1.99 15.14 28.96
C THR A 116 -1.77 13.81 28.23
N LEU A 117 -0.87 12.98 28.73
CA LEU A 117 -0.69 11.63 28.20
C LEU A 117 -1.91 10.76 28.55
N VAL A 118 -2.54 10.18 27.52
CA VAL A 118 -3.59 9.18 27.67
C VAL A 118 -3.01 7.81 27.29
N THR A 119 -2.98 6.89 28.25
CA THR A 119 -2.39 5.56 28.10
C THR A 119 -3.50 4.50 28.18
N ALA A 120 -3.47 3.49 27.29
CA ALA A 120 -4.33 2.32 27.37
C ALA A 120 -3.50 1.04 27.27
N ASN A 121 -3.79 0.07 28.14
CA ASN A 121 -3.22 -1.28 28.05
C ASN A 121 -4.24 -2.22 27.42
N ILE A 122 -3.96 -2.63 26.18
CA ILE A 122 -4.87 -3.45 25.37
C ILE A 122 -4.27 -4.86 25.24
N PRO A 123 -4.86 -5.89 25.87
CA PRO A 123 -4.41 -7.26 25.70
C PRO A 123 -4.79 -7.75 24.30
N MET A 124 -3.80 -7.94 23.43
CA MET A 124 -4.01 -8.47 22.08
C MET A 124 -3.40 -9.86 21.95
N LYS A 125 -4.20 -10.82 21.50
CA LYS A 125 -3.69 -12.11 21.04
C LYS A 125 -3.28 -11.94 19.58
N ILE A 126 -1.99 -11.72 19.35
CA ILE A 126 -1.44 -11.76 18.00
C ILE A 126 -1.30 -13.23 17.65
N ASP A 127 -2.28 -13.77 16.92
CA ASP A 127 -2.11 -15.06 16.28
C ASP A 127 -0.93 -14.90 15.32
N LYS A 128 0.17 -15.62 15.63
CA LYS A 128 1.34 -15.70 14.77
C LYS A 128 1.01 -16.55 13.54
N THR A 129 -0.08 -16.25 12.83
CA THR A 129 -0.13 -16.59 11.42
C THR A 129 1.01 -15.80 10.79
N SER A 130 2.09 -16.50 10.51
CA SER A 130 3.25 -15.99 9.80
C SER A 130 2.78 -15.50 8.43
N THR A 131 2.24 -14.29 8.34
CA THR A 131 2.31 -13.50 7.11
C THR A 131 3.80 -13.33 6.88
N GLN A 132 4.36 -14.21 6.03
CA GLN A 132 5.73 -14.08 5.58
C GLN A 132 5.87 -12.63 5.13
N LEU A 133 6.69 -11.86 5.83
CA LEU A 133 6.93 -10.46 5.48
C LEU A 133 7.24 -10.41 3.99
N VAL A 134 6.35 -9.82 3.19
CA VAL A 134 6.51 -9.74 1.75
C VAL A 134 7.81 -8.98 1.51
N LYS A 135 8.84 -9.70 1.09
CA LYS A 135 10.17 -9.12 0.83
C LYS A 135 10.06 -8.31 -0.45
N ILE A 136 9.96 -6.99 -0.31
CA ILE A 136 9.97 -6.10 -1.47
C ILE A 136 11.40 -5.99 -1.98
N TYR A 137 11.65 -6.50 -3.19
CA TYR A 137 12.95 -6.39 -3.86
C TYR A 137 12.97 -5.18 -4.81
N THR A 138 14.16 -4.63 -5.04
CA THR A 138 14.39 -3.62 -6.08
C THR A 138 14.41 -4.27 -7.46
N ARG A 139 14.00 -3.52 -8.48
CA ARG A 139 14.08 -3.97 -9.88
C ARG A 139 15.55 -4.11 -10.31
N PRO A 140 15.94 -5.18 -11.03
CA PRO A 140 17.25 -5.27 -11.66
C PRO A 140 17.50 -4.10 -12.62
N ASN A 141 18.71 -3.56 -12.62
CA ASN A 141 19.11 -2.51 -13.56
C ASN A 141 19.70 -3.15 -14.83
N TRP A 142 18.82 -3.51 -15.76
CA TRP A 142 19.20 -4.17 -17.02
C TRP A 142 20.13 -3.36 -17.91
N ALA A 143 20.12 -2.03 -17.80
CA ALA A 143 21.08 -1.17 -18.49
C ALA A 143 22.54 -1.40 -18.03
N LYS A 144 22.75 -2.09 -16.90
CA LYS A 144 24.06 -2.47 -16.37
C LYS A 144 24.33 -3.97 -16.47
N CYS A 145 23.50 -4.71 -17.18
CA CYS A 145 23.68 -6.15 -17.36
C CYS A 145 24.83 -6.42 -18.31
N ASP A 146 25.77 -7.27 -17.88
CA ASP A 146 26.67 -7.93 -18.82
C ASP A 146 25.93 -9.10 -19.47
N THR A 147 25.49 -8.90 -20.71
CA THR A 147 24.66 -9.89 -21.42
C THR A 147 25.42 -11.18 -21.69
N ASN A 148 26.73 -11.12 -21.96
CA ASN A 148 27.52 -12.32 -22.22
C ASN A 148 27.69 -13.16 -20.95
N ILE A 149 27.92 -12.52 -19.80
CA ILE A 149 27.99 -13.23 -18.52
C ILE A 149 26.62 -13.80 -18.15
N TYR A 150 25.54 -13.07 -18.42
CA TYR A 150 24.17 -13.52 -18.15
C TYR A 150 23.83 -14.79 -18.96
N THR A 151 24.00 -14.75 -20.28
CA THR A 151 23.67 -15.87 -21.18
C THR A 151 24.56 -17.09 -20.93
N SER A 152 25.88 -16.90 -20.79
CA SER A 152 26.81 -18.02 -20.51
C SER A 152 26.54 -18.67 -19.15
N THR A 153 26.25 -17.88 -18.12
CA THR A 153 25.86 -18.42 -16.80
C THR A 153 24.56 -19.19 -16.92
N LEU A 154 23.53 -18.61 -17.55
CA LEU A 154 22.23 -19.26 -17.64
C LEU A 154 22.31 -20.57 -18.42
N LYS A 155 23.04 -20.58 -19.55
CA LYS A 155 23.29 -21.78 -20.35
C LYS A 155 23.96 -22.87 -19.52
N GLN A 156 25.00 -22.52 -18.76
CA GLN A 156 25.68 -23.47 -17.87
C GLN A 156 24.73 -24.06 -16.82
N GLU A 157 23.87 -23.26 -16.20
CA GLU A 157 22.91 -23.76 -15.21
C GLU A 157 21.87 -24.69 -15.84
N LEU A 158 21.29 -24.31 -16.98
CA LEU A 158 20.30 -25.12 -17.67
C LEU A 158 20.86 -26.44 -18.22
N GLU A 159 22.09 -26.45 -18.75
CA GLU A 159 22.77 -27.67 -19.19
C GLU A 159 23.05 -28.64 -18.02
N CYS A 160 23.31 -28.09 -16.82
CA CYS A 160 23.47 -28.89 -15.61
C CYS A 160 22.13 -29.50 -15.14
N GLU A 161 21.03 -28.78 -15.35
CA GLU A 161 19.68 -29.18 -14.96
C GLU A 161 19.05 -30.17 -15.95
N SER A 162 19.30 -30.01 -17.26
CA SER A 162 18.82 -30.87 -18.36
C SER A 162 19.23 -32.35 -18.22
N ARG A 163 20.22 -32.65 -17.38
CA ARG A 163 20.64 -34.03 -17.05
C ARG A 163 19.66 -34.75 -16.12
N ARG A 164 18.66 -34.05 -15.57
CA ARG A 164 17.60 -34.59 -14.70
C ARG A 164 16.32 -34.77 -15.53
N LYS A 165 16.28 -35.83 -16.34
CA LYS A 165 15.23 -36.07 -17.36
C LYS A 165 13.82 -36.36 -16.83
N GLU A 166 13.63 -36.50 -15.51
CA GLU A 166 12.34 -36.89 -14.91
C GLU A 166 11.94 -35.88 -13.82
N SER A 167 11.73 -34.62 -14.20
CA SER A 167 11.20 -33.61 -13.28
C SER A 167 9.82 -33.14 -13.73
N SER A 168 8.95 -32.93 -12.75
CA SER A 168 7.60 -32.36 -12.97
C SER A 168 7.68 -30.96 -13.58
N VAL A 169 6.61 -30.50 -14.23
CA VAL A 169 6.56 -29.16 -14.82
C VAL A 169 6.83 -28.08 -13.76
N GLU A 170 6.25 -28.18 -12.56
CA GLU A 170 6.52 -27.22 -11.48
C GLU A 170 7.98 -27.19 -11.04
N GLU A 171 8.65 -28.35 -11.02
CA GLU A 171 10.07 -28.43 -10.67
C GLU A 171 10.92 -27.77 -11.75
N ARG A 172 10.63 -28.03 -13.04
CA ARG A 172 11.33 -27.39 -14.16
C ARG A 172 11.15 -25.88 -14.14
N ILE A 173 9.93 -25.38 -13.90
CA ILE A 173 9.66 -23.95 -13.74
C ILE A 173 10.50 -23.38 -12.58
N LYS A 174 10.48 -24.01 -11.40
CA LYS A 174 11.28 -23.54 -10.24
C LYS A 174 12.78 -23.54 -10.51
N LEU A 175 13.28 -24.53 -11.26
CA LEU A 175 14.68 -24.61 -11.66
C LEU A 175 15.03 -23.48 -12.64
N LEU A 176 14.22 -23.27 -13.67
CA LEU A 176 14.37 -22.15 -14.61
C LEU A 176 14.38 -20.80 -13.87
N GLU A 177 13.44 -20.55 -12.95
CA GLU A 177 13.39 -19.33 -12.13
C GLU A 177 14.68 -19.14 -11.31
N LYS A 178 15.16 -20.22 -10.68
CA LYS A 178 16.39 -20.21 -9.88
C LYS A 178 17.61 -19.92 -10.76
N SER A 179 17.69 -20.53 -11.92
CA SER A 179 18.76 -20.37 -12.91
C SER A 179 18.79 -18.93 -13.45
N ILE A 180 17.63 -18.37 -13.79
CA ILE A 180 17.46 -16.95 -14.16
C ILE A 180 17.96 -16.02 -13.05
N HIS A 181 17.56 -16.25 -11.79
CA HIS A 181 18.01 -15.42 -10.67
C HIS A 181 19.51 -15.58 -10.37
N LYS A 182 20.09 -16.76 -10.58
CA LYS A 182 21.52 -16.99 -10.39
C LYS A 182 22.35 -16.28 -11.46
N ALA A 183 21.91 -16.35 -12.72
CA ALA A 183 22.50 -15.60 -13.82
C ALA A 183 22.39 -14.09 -13.60
N GLY A 184 21.21 -13.60 -13.18
CA GLY A 184 20.99 -12.18 -12.86
C GLY A 184 21.89 -11.66 -11.73
N LYS A 185 22.10 -12.46 -10.68
CA LYS A 185 23.02 -12.10 -9.58
C LYS A 185 24.47 -11.96 -10.00
N LYS A 186 24.94 -12.76 -10.96
CA LYS A 186 26.32 -12.71 -11.47
C LYS A 186 26.54 -11.55 -12.45
N SER A 187 25.54 -11.27 -13.29
CA SER A 187 25.66 -10.34 -14.43
C SER A 187 25.20 -8.90 -14.15
N ILE A 188 24.35 -8.68 -13.15
CA ILE A 188 23.78 -7.35 -12.85
C ILE A 188 24.29 -6.86 -11.49
N PRO A 189 25.05 -5.74 -11.46
CA PRO A 189 25.48 -5.15 -10.20
C PRO A 189 24.28 -4.79 -9.31
N LYS A 190 24.32 -5.23 -8.04
CA LYS A 190 23.25 -5.00 -7.06
C LYS A 190 21.90 -5.60 -7.50
N TYR A 191 21.92 -6.77 -8.12
CA TYR A 191 20.71 -7.51 -8.49
C TYR A 191 19.75 -7.68 -7.29
N ARG A 192 18.49 -7.28 -7.48
CA ARG A 192 17.37 -7.44 -6.54
C ARG A 192 17.76 -7.24 -5.07
N GLN A 193 18.24 -6.05 -4.71
CA GLN A 193 18.45 -5.71 -3.30
C GLN A 193 17.11 -5.57 -2.59
N LEU A 194 17.02 -6.06 -1.35
CA LEU A 194 15.88 -5.80 -0.46
C LEU A 194 15.67 -4.29 -0.36
N LYS A 195 14.50 -3.82 -0.81
CA LYS A 195 14.13 -2.42 -0.71
C LYS A 195 13.88 -2.14 0.77
N SER A 196 14.88 -1.57 1.44
CA SER A 196 14.65 -1.09 2.80
C SER A 196 13.56 -0.01 2.72
N LEU A 197 12.41 -0.24 3.37
CA LEU A 197 11.34 0.75 3.55
C LEU A 197 11.84 2.06 4.22
N LYS A 198 13.08 2.07 4.72
CA LYS A 198 13.79 3.20 5.33
C LYS A 198 14.05 4.41 4.42
N THR A 199 13.59 4.43 3.17
CA THR A 199 13.93 5.52 2.23
C THR A 199 12.91 6.67 2.18
N VAL A 200 11.73 6.52 2.76
CA VAL A 200 10.69 7.58 2.78
C VAL A 200 11.14 8.85 3.55
N GLY A 201 12.22 8.77 4.36
CA GLY A 201 12.79 9.92 5.07
C GLY A 201 14.11 10.50 4.54
N LYS A 202 14.71 9.95 3.46
CA LYS A 202 16.03 10.42 3.00
C LYS A 202 16.01 11.77 2.29
N GLY A 203 14.85 12.20 1.80
CA GLY A 203 14.72 13.42 1.01
C GLY A 203 14.97 14.73 1.76
N ILE A 204 15.18 14.69 3.08
CA ILE A 204 15.54 15.85 3.93
C ILE A 204 16.88 15.65 4.66
N TRP A 205 17.60 14.56 4.37
CA TRP A 205 18.74 14.14 5.18
C TRP A 205 20.00 14.92 4.78
N ASN A 206 20.41 15.88 5.61
CA ASN A 206 21.61 16.70 5.41
C ASN A 206 22.72 16.37 6.43
N ARG A 207 23.91 16.99 6.29
CA ARG A 207 25.07 16.75 7.17
C ARG A 207 24.74 16.98 8.65
N LYS A 208 24.02 18.07 8.95
CA LYS A 208 23.60 18.42 10.33
C LYS A 208 22.67 17.36 10.94
N ILE A 209 21.73 16.81 10.17
CA ILE A 209 20.85 15.73 10.62
C ILE A 209 21.63 14.42 10.82
N SER A 210 22.61 14.12 9.95
CA SER A 210 23.49 12.96 10.12
C SER A 210 24.31 13.04 11.40
N GLU A 211 24.91 14.20 11.67
CA GLU A 211 25.66 14.48 12.90
C GLU A 211 24.75 14.33 14.14
N ALA A 212 23.60 15.01 14.16
CA ALA A 212 22.65 14.91 15.27
C ALA A 212 22.07 13.50 15.46
N SER A 213 21.91 12.73 14.37
CA SER A 213 21.46 11.34 14.44
C SER A 213 22.54 10.43 15.05
N ARG A 214 23.82 10.66 14.70
CA ARG A 214 24.95 9.97 15.32
C ARG A 214 25.03 10.29 16.81
N ASP A 215 24.93 11.56 17.18
CA ASP A 215 24.91 12.01 18.59
C ASP A 215 23.78 11.36 19.38
N SER A 216 22.56 11.35 18.82
CA SER A 216 21.40 10.72 19.46
C SER A 216 21.59 9.21 19.65
N LYS A 217 22.24 8.52 18.69
CA LYS A 217 22.56 7.09 18.82
C LYS A 217 23.62 6.85 19.88
N ASN A 218 24.67 7.67 19.93
CA ASN A 218 25.72 7.57 20.94
C ASN A 218 25.15 7.79 22.35
N ALA A 219 24.31 8.82 22.54
CA ALA A 219 23.62 9.06 23.81
C ALA A 219 22.71 7.89 24.21
N HIS A 220 22.03 7.25 23.25
CA HIS A 220 21.21 6.08 23.51
C HIS A 220 22.05 4.88 23.97
N THR A 221 23.18 4.63 23.33
CA THR A 221 24.12 3.57 23.71
C THR A 221 24.66 3.80 25.12
N LEU A 222 25.02 5.04 25.48
CA LEU A 222 25.50 5.39 26.82
C LEU A 222 24.42 5.16 27.89
N TRP A 223 23.20 5.66 27.64
CA TRP A 223 22.05 5.45 28.53
C TRP A 223 21.75 3.95 28.73
N LYS A 224 21.75 3.16 27.63
CA LYS A 224 21.52 1.71 27.70
C LYS A 224 22.61 0.99 28.50
N ARG A 225 23.88 1.39 28.34
CA ARG A 225 25.00 0.82 29.12
C ARG A 225 24.81 1.08 30.61
N LYS A 226 24.45 2.30 31.01
CA LYS A 226 24.23 2.67 32.42
C LYS A 226 23.06 1.93 33.06
N ILE A 227 21.95 1.78 32.34
CA ILE A 227 20.81 0.95 32.78
C ILE A 227 21.24 -0.50 33.04
N ASN A 228 22.00 -1.07 32.11
CA ASN A 228 22.46 -2.47 32.22
C ASN A 228 23.46 -2.66 33.38
N SER A 229 24.15 -1.61 33.81
CA SER A 229 25.03 -1.62 34.98
C SER A 229 24.32 -1.35 36.31
N HIS A 230 22.97 -1.27 36.32
CA HIS A 230 22.14 -0.95 37.49
C HIS A 230 22.53 0.37 38.20
N GLN A 231 23.13 1.30 37.46
CA GLN A 231 23.46 2.63 37.96
C GLN A 231 22.31 3.60 37.68
N ASN A 232 22.19 4.66 38.50
CA ASN A 232 21.25 5.75 38.19
C ASN A 232 21.60 6.34 36.81
N ALA A 233 20.63 6.32 35.89
CA ALA A 233 20.79 6.69 34.48
C ALA A 233 19.98 7.96 34.12
N ASP A 234 19.47 8.70 35.11
CA ASP A 234 18.62 9.87 34.90
C ASP A 234 19.34 10.97 34.12
N THR A 235 20.61 11.23 34.43
CA THR A 235 21.45 12.19 33.72
C THR A 235 21.62 11.85 32.24
N GLU A 236 21.89 10.59 31.92
CA GLU A 236 22.05 10.08 30.57
C GLU A 236 20.71 10.05 29.81
N LYS A 237 19.61 9.81 30.53
CA LYS A 237 18.25 9.88 29.98
C LYS A 237 17.88 11.31 29.58
N ILE A 238 18.21 12.30 30.43
CA ILE A 238 18.03 13.74 30.13
C ILE A 238 18.87 14.12 28.90
N ASN A 239 20.14 13.71 28.85
CA ASN A 239 21.02 13.95 27.71
C ASN A 239 20.49 13.32 26.41
N LEU A 240 20.08 12.05 26.44
CA LEU A 240 19.45 11.36 25.31
C LEU A 240 18.22 12.12 24.81
N THR A 241 17.38 12.59 25.73
CA THR A 241 16.16 13.33 25.41
C THR A 241 16.50 14.66 24.72
N SER A 242 17.49 15.39 25.22
CA SER A 242 18.00 16.63 24.61
C SER A 242 18.53 16.38 23.18
N LYS A 243 19.34 15.34 22.98
CA LYS A 243 19.87 14.98 21.64
C LYS A 243 18.76 14.55 20.67
N LYS A 244 17.77 13.78 21.12
CA LYS A 244 16.57 13.44 20.33
C LYS A 244 15.75 14.68 19.97
N ARG A 245 15.60 15.64 20.89
CA ARG A 245 14.90 16.91 20.63
C ARG A 245 15.63 17.70 19.54
N LYS A 246 16.96 17.81 19.64
CA LYS A 246 17.77 18.50 18.63
C LYS A 246 17.66 17.85 17.25
N LEU A 247 17.70 16.52 17.18
CA LEU A 247 17.51 15.79 15.92
C LEU A 247 16.14 16.10 15.28
N ARG A 248 15.05 16.04 16.06
CA ARG A 248 13.70 16.36 15.57
C ARG A 248 13.59 17.82 15.12
N GLN A 249 14.19 18.75 15.85
CA GLN A 249 14.23 20.16 15.47
C GLN A 249 14.89 20.34 14.09
N LEU A 250 16.06 19.73 13.88
CA LEU A 250 16.79 19.80 12.60
C LEU A 250 16.02 19.15 11.45
N GLN A 251 15.34 18.03 11.71
CA GLN A 251 14.47 17.39 10.72
C GLN A 251 13.29 18.29 10.33
N ARG A 252 12.61 18.91 11.32
CA ARG A 252 11.51 19.86 11.07
C ARG A 252 11.99 21.06 10.26
N GLN A 253 13.15 21.63 10.61
CA GLN A 253 13.75 22.74 9.86
C GLN A 253 14.06 22.34 8.41
N ALA A 254 14.66 21.16 8.19
CA ALA A 254 14.95 20.68 6.84
C ALA A 254 13.68 20.40 6.02
N TYR A 255 12.61 19.89 6.64
CA TYR A 255 11.31 19.75 6.00
C TYR A 255 10.71 21.11 5.60
N ALA A 256 10.75 22.09 6.51
CA ALA A 256 10.26 23.44 6.24
C ALA A 256 11.03 24.09 5.08
N SER A 257 12.36 24.08 5.12
CA SER A 257 13.21 24.63 4.04
C SER A 257 13.00 23.90 2.71
N LYS A 258 12.77 22.58 2.73
CA LYS A 258 12.46 21.83 1.50
C LYS A 258 11.10 22.24 0.93
N LYS A 259 10.08 22.41 1.78
CA LYS A 259 8.75 22.87 1.37
C LYS A 259 8.83 24.28 0.77
N GLU A 260 9.55 25.18 1.43
CA GLU A 260 9.79 26.55 0.96
C GLU A 260 10.54 26.57 -0.39
N LYS A 261 11.62 25.78 -0.51
CA LYS A 261 12.33 25.62 -1.79
C LYS A 261 11.41 25.11 -2.89
N PHE A 262 10.59 24.10 -2.60
CA PHE A 262 9.64 23.56 -3.57
C PHE A 262 8.60 24.60 -4.02
N ILE A 263 8.10 25.43 -3.11
CA ILE A 263 7.21 26.55 -3.44
C ILE A 263 7.94 27.58 -4.32
N ASN A 264 9.17 27.93 -3.96
CA ASN A 264 9.99 28.85 -4.76
C ASN A 264 10.27 28.29 -6.16
N ASP A 265 10.55 26.99 -6.28
CA ASP A 265 10.75 26.31 -7.57
C ASP A 265 9.46 26.36 -8.42
N ILE A 266 8.27 26.20 -7.81
CA ILE A 266 6.98 26.40 -8.49
C ILE A 266 6.83 27.84 -8.96
N MET A 267 7.09 28.82 -8.08
CA MET A 267 6.97 30.24 -8.41
C MET A 267 7.92 30.64 -9.55
N GLN A 268 9.17 30.18 -9.53
CA GLN A 268 10.13 30.45 -10.59
C GLN A 268 9.78 29.76 -11.90
N ALA A 269 9.34 28.49 -11.85
CA ALA A 269 8.92 27.76 -13.04
C ALA A 269 7.67 28.37 -13.69
N SER A 270 6.74 28.92 -12.89
CA SER A 270 5.54 29.59 -13.40
C SER A 270 5.84 30.75 -14.36
N GLN A 271 7.01 31.39 -14.21
CA GLN A 271 7.42 32.54 -15.03
C GLN A 271 8.18 32.15 -16.30
N LYS A 272 8.79 30.96 -16.37
CA LYS A 272 9.80 30.63 -17.39
C LYS A 272 9.68 29.26 -18.04
N ASP A 273 9.06 28.28 -17.38
CA ASP A 273 9.00 26.89 -17.86
C ASP A 273 7.67 26.24 -17.47
N SER A 274 6.69 26.34 -18.38
CA SER A 274 5.35 25.76 -18.23
C SER A 274 5.39 24.24 -17.99
N LYS A 275 6.31 23.51 -18.62
CA LYS A 275 6.40 22.04 -18.47
C LYS A 275 6.89 21.65 -17.07
N THR A 276 7.91 22.34 -16.56
CA THR A 276 8.40 22.13 -15.19
C THR A 276 7.40 22.61 -14.16
N PHE A 277 6.71 23.73 -14.41
CA PHE A 277 5.63 24.22 -13.55
C PHE A 277 4.51 23.19 -13.40
N HIS A 278 3.93 22.71 -14.51
CA HIS A 278 2.85 21.72 -14.44
C HIS A 278 3.32 20.39 -13.82
N LYS A 279 4.59 20.00 -14.01
CA LYS A 279 5.17 18.83 -13.33
C LYS A 279 5.23 19.03 -11.81
N LEU A 280 5.68 20.19 -11.33
CA LEU A 280 5.77 20.50 -9.90
C LEU A 280 4.37 20.64 -9.26
N VAL A 281 3.43 21.28 -9.95
CA VAL A 281 2.03 21.37 -9.51
C VAL A 281 1.39 19.98 -9.42
N LYS A 282 1.63 19.09 -10.39
CA LYS A 282 1.17 17.70 -10.32
C LYS A 282 1.78 16.93 -9.14
N GLN A 283 3.03 17.20 -8.79
CA GLN A 283 3.66 16.61 -7.59
C GLN A 283 3.07 17.15 -6.28
N GLN A 284 2.53 18.37 -6.26
CA GLN A 284 1.80 18.93 -5.12
C GLN A 284 0.40 18.32 -5.01
N ARG A 285 -0.27 18.08 -6.14
CA ARG A 285 -1.64 17.55 -6.23
C ARG A 285 -1.76 16.03 -6.09
N SER A 286 -0.66 15.29 -5.94
CA SER A 286 -0.68 13.82 -5.91
C SER A 286 -1.21 13.19 -4.62
N LYS A 287 -1.99 13.94 -3.83
CA LYS A 287 -2.82 13.41 -2.75
C LYS A 287 -4.28 13.66 -3.12
N HIS A 288 -4.88 12.70 -3.79
CA HIS A 288 -6.32 12.51 -3.98
C HIS A 288 -7.21 13.76 -3.99
N ASP A 289 -7.04 14.63 -4.98
CA ASP A 289 -8.17 15.42 -5.48
C ASP A 289 -8.73 14.69 -6.70
N THR A 290 -9.91 14.10 -6.54
CA THR A 290 -10.75 13.62 -7.63
C THR A 290 -11.10 14.79 -8.55
N ASN A 291 -10.33 14.95 -9.62
CA ASN A 291 -10.45 16.01 -10.64
C ASN A 291 -11.74 15.94 -11.51
N THR A 292 -12.85 15.40 -11.02
CA THR A 292 -14.11 15.43 -11.77
C THR A 292 -15.05 16.35 -11.03
N ASP A 293 -15.16 17.60 -11.50
CA ASP A 293 -16.12 18.58 -10.94
C ASP A 293 -17.55 18.21 -11.35
N ILE A 294 -17.70 17.71 -12.59
CA ILE A 294 -18.97 17.28 -13.19
C ILE A 294 -18.75 15.99 -13.98
N LEU A 295 -19.50 14.94 -13.65
CA LEU A 295 -19.54 13.67 -14.38
C LEU A 295 -20.83 13.59 -15.21
N TYR A 296 -20.72 13.29 -16.49
CA TYR A 296 -21.88 13.02 -17.35
C TYR A 296 -22.03 11.51 -17.58
N ILE A 297 -23.19 10.96 -17.23
CA ILE A 297 -23.56 9.57 -17.53
C ILE A 297 -24.85 9.60 -18.35
N GLY A 298 -24.74 9.26 -19.64
CA GLY A 298 -25.80 9.53 -20.62
C GLY A 298 -26.08 11.04 -20.71
N ASN A 299 -27.34 11.43 -20.52
CA ASN A 299 -27.79 12.83 -20.56
C ASN A 299 -27.91 13.48 -19.17
N LYS A 300 -27.33 12.87 -18.12
CA LYS A 300 -27.42 13.38 -16.74
C LYS A 300 -26.03 13.81 -16.24
N ALA A 301 -25.97 15.00 -15.66
CA ALA A 301 -24.80 15.55 -14.99
C ALA A 301 -24.86 15.27 -13.49
N PHE A 302 -23.72 14.89 -12.91
CA PHE A 302 -23.54 14.59 -11.49
C PHE A 302 -22.35 15.39 -10.97
N GLU A 303 -22.50 16.04 -9.82
CA GLU A 303 -21.48 16.94 -9.24
C GLU A 303 -21.17 16.57 -7.79
N GLY A 304 -19.94 16.90 -7.35
CA GLY A 304 -19.49 16.70 -5.98
C GLY A 304 -19.59 15.25 -5.50
N GLU A 305 -20.13 15.05 -4.29
CA GLU A 305 -20.26 13.72 -3.65
C GLU A 305 -21.08 12.70 -4.47
N LYS A 306 -21.98 13.18 -5.34
CA LYS A 306 -22.83 12.30 -6.16
C LYS A 306 -22.05 11.60 -7.27
N ILE A 307 -20.87 12.09 -7.62
CA ILE A 307 -20.04 11.53 -8.70
C ILE A 307 -19.64 10.08 -8.39
N LEU A 308 -19.29 9.77 -7.14
CA LEU A 308 -18.91 8.42 -6.74
C LEU A 308 -20.11 7.47 -6.81
N SER A 309 -21.26 7.90 -6.29
CA SER A 309 -22.50 7.11 -6.37
C SER A 309 -22.98 6.90 -7.81
N ALA A 310 -22.79 7.89 -8.68
CA ALA A 310 -23.13 7.80 -10.09
C ALA A 310 -22.20 6.83 -10.84
N TRP A 311 -20.90 6.86 -10.54
CA TRP A 311 -19.96 5.85 -11.04
C TRP A 311 -20.30 4.45 -10.59
N GLN A 312 -20.57 4.26 -9.30
CA GLN A 312 -20.98 2.97 -8.76
C GLN A 312 -22.23 2.45 -9.49
N THR A 313 -23.28 3.27 -9.58
CA THR A 313 -24.54 2.91 -10.24
C THR A 313 -24.30 2.57 -11.72
N HIS A 314 -23.49 3.36 -12.42
CA HIS A 314 -23.21 3.14 -13.84
C HIS A 314 -22.46 1.83 -14.09
N PHE A 315 -21.40 1.56 -13.32
CA PHE A 315 -20.65 0.32 -13.44
C PHE A 315 -21.43 -0.89 -12.94
N GLU A 316 -22.24 -0.73 -11.90
CA GLU A 316 -23.18 -1.76 -11.46
C GLU A 316 -24.20 -2.05 -12.55
N THR A 317 -24.71 -1.05 -13.27
CA THR A 317 -25.61 -1.26 -14.42
C THR A 317 -24.91 -1.94 -15.59
N LEU A 318 -23.62 -1.63 -15.83
CA LEU A 318 -22.84 -2.31 -16.88
C LEU A 318 -22.50 -3.76 -16.50
N GLY A 319 -22.26 -4.02 -15.22
CA GLY A 319 -21.90 -5.33 -14.68
C GLY A 319 -23.08 -6.22 -14.33
N THR A 320 -24.26 -5.64 -14.11
CA THR A 320 -25.49 -6.37 -13.76
C THR A 320 -26.35 -6.51 -15.01
N PRO A 321 -26.50 -7.74 -15.55
CA PRO A 321 -27.37 -7.96 -16.69
C PRO A 321 -28.80 -7.53 -16.34
N ASN A 322 -29.31 -6.50 -17.02
CA ASN A 322 -30.70 -6.08 -16.86
C ASN A 322 -31.56 -6.99 -17.72
N PHE A 323 -32.33 -7.88 -17.09
CA PHE A 323 -33.16 -8.89 -17.76
C PHE A 323 -34.50 -8.33 -18.28
N ASP A 324 -34.74 -7.03 -18.15
CA ASP A 324 -35.91 -6.38 -18.76
C ASP A 324 -35.88 -6.44 -20.29
N GLU A 325 -37.05 -6.76 -20.84
CA GLU A 325 -37.33 -7.50 -22.08
C GLU A 325 -36.91 -6.87 -23.42
N ASN A 326 -36.03 -5.87 -23.49
CA ASN A 326 -35.68 -5.23 -24.78
C ASN A 326 -34.19 -4.88 -25.00
N ILE A 327 -33.28 -5.26 -24.10
CA ILE A 327 -31.84 -5.00 -24.28
C ILE A 327 -30.98 -6.24 -24.00
N PHE A 328 -31.46 -7.17 -23.18
CA PHE A 328 -30.78 -8.44 -23.00
C PHE A 328 -31.08 -9.34 -24.19
N ASP A 329 -30.06 -9.55 -25.01
CA ASP A 329 -30.11 -10.42 -26.18
C ASP A 329 -30.29 -11.88 -25.70
N LEU A 330 -31.55 -12.25 -25.44
CA LEU A 330 -31.94 -13.60 -25.02
C LEU A 330 -31.50 -14.62 -26.06
N GLU A 331 -31.51 -14.26 -27.35
CA GLU A 331 -30.90 -15.07 -28.42
C GLU A 331 -29.42 -15.29 -28.17
N ARG A 332 -28.66 -14.26 -27.78
CA ARG A 332 -27.22 -14.42 -27.42
C ARG A 332 -27.00 -15.24 -26.16
N LEU A 333 -27.88 -15.17 -25.16
CA LEU A 333 -27.81 -16.03 -23.98
C LEU A 333 -28.09 -17.49 -24.35
N GLU A 334 -29.09 -17.74 -25.20
CA GLU A 334 -29.38 -19.07 -25.72
C GLU A 334 -28.26 -19.58 -26.62
N LEU A 335 -27.70 -18.74 -27.49
CA LEU A 335 -26.52 -19.05 -28.30
C LEU A 335 -25.32 -19.37 -27.41
N ALA A 336 -25.06 -18.61 -26.35
CA ALA A 336 -23.97 -18.90 -25.41
C ALA A 336 -24.19 -20.21 -24.65
N LYS A 337 -25.43 -20.52 -24.24
CA LYS A 337 -25.78 -21.82 -23.64
C LYS A 337 -25.62 -22.97 -24.63
N LEU A 338 -26.02 -22.76 -25.88
CA LEU A 338 -25.85 -23.72 -26.97
C LEU A 338 -24.36 -23.92 -27.27
N GLN A 339 -23.58 -22.84 -27.36
CA GLN A 339 -22.12 -22.88 -27.54
C GLN A 339 -21.46 -23.63 -26.40
N ASN A 340 -21.81 -23.35 -25.14
CA ASN A 340 -21.26 -24.06 -23.98
C ASN A 340 -21.67 -25.54 -23.90
N LYS A 341 -22.75 -25.95 -24.58
CA LYS A 341 -23.09 -27.37 -24.78
C LYS A 341 -22.32 -27.99 -25.94
N ILE A 342 -22.18 -27.25 -27.03
CA ILE A 342 -21.48 -27.68 -28.24
C ILE A 342 -19.96 -27.75 -28.00
N ILE A 343 -19.38 -26.88 -27.17
CA ILE A 343 -17.93 -26.84 -26.91
C ILE A 343 -17.44 -28.19 -26.36
N PRO A 344 -18.04 -28.78 -25.32
CA PRO A 344 -17.72 -30.15 -24.90
C PRO A 344 -17.96 -31.20 -25.99
N GLU A 345 -19.06 -31.08 -26.77
CA GLU A 345 -19.38 -32.03 -27.85
C GLU A 345 -18.40 -31.95 -29.03
N LEU A 346 -17.81 -30.77 -29.30
CA LEU A 346 -16.74 -30.54 -30.27
C LEU A 346 -15.36 -30.87 -29.70
N ASP A 347 -15.13 -30.69 -28.39
CA ASP A 347 -13.89 -31.08 -27.69
C ASP A 347 -13.74 -32.61 -27.59
N ILE A 348 -14.85 -33.36 -27.61
CA ILE A 348 -14.83 -34.83 -27.71
C ILE A 348 -14.25 -35.29 -29.07
N GLN A 349 -14.20 -34.43 -30.08
CA GLN A 349 -13.33 -34.65 -31.24
C GLN A 349 -11.90 -34.21 -30.88
N ASN A 350 -11.19 -35.04 -30.11
CA ASN A 350 -9.77 -34.92 -29.75
C ASN A 350 -8.94 -34.22 -30.84
N LYS A 351 -8.88 -32.89 -30.82
CA LYS A 351 -7.90 -32.15 -31.60
C LYS A 351 -6.63 -32.22 -30.79
N GLU A 352 -5.72 -33.05 -31.27
CA GLU A 352 -4.36 -33.12 -30.77
C GLU A 352 -3.83 -31.68 -30.66
N ILE A 353 -3.52 -31.24 -29.43
CA ILE A 353 -3.02 -29.89 -29.19
C ILE A 353 -1.70 -29.79 -29.95
N THR A 354 -1.63 -28.86 -30.90
CA THR A 354 -0.43 -28.69 -31.72
C THR A 354 0.71 -28.25 -30.82
N LYS A 355 1.80 -29.01 -30.81
CA LYS A 355 3.00 -28.69 -30.03
C LYS A 355 3.51 -27.30 -30.40
N ALA A 356 3.88 -26.52 -29.39
CA ALA A 356 4.54 -25.24 -29.58
C ALA A 356 5.93 -25.46 -30.20
N THR A 357 6.28 -24.59 -31.13
CA THR A 357 7.60 -24.59 -31.78
C THR A 357 8.55 -23.59 -31.12
N PRO A 358 9.88 -23.83 -31.13
CA PRO A 358 10.86 -22.87 -30.64
C PRO A 358 10.72 -21.48 -31.28
N THR A 359 10.37 -21.43 -32.57
CA THR A 359 10.16 -20.18 -33.31
C THR A 359 8.96 -19.36 -32.80
N GLU A 360 7.88 -20.03 -32.39
CA GLU A 360 6.71 -19.36 -31.81
C GLU A 360 7.05 -18.77 -30.43
N ILE A 361 7.77 -19.54 -29.61
CA ILE A 361 8.23 -19.10 -28.29
C ILE A 361 9.21 -17.93 -28.42
N GLU A 362 10.15 -18.00 -29.35
CA GLU A 362 11.07 -16.90 -29.63
C GLU A 362 10.31 -15.63 -30.06
N SER A 363 9.34 -15.76 -30.98
CA SER A 363 8.49 -14.66 -31.42
C SER A 363 7.70 -14.04 -30.26
N ALA A 364 7.17 -14.88 -29.36
CA ALA A 364 6.44 -14.44 -28.18
C ALA A 364 7.35 -13.68 -27.21
N ILE A 365 8.56 -14.18 -26.93
CA ILE A 365 9.54 -13.51 -26.06
C ILE A 365 9.93 -12.15 -26.62
N ARG A 366 10.18 -12.05 -27.93
CA ARG A 366 10.51 -10.76 -28.59
C ARG A 366 9.41 -9.72 -28.50
N LYS A 367 8.14 -10.14 -28.39
CA LYS A 367 6.97 -9.26 -28.26
C LYS A 367 6.72 -8.79 -26.82
N LEU A 368 7.46 -9.28 -25.83
CA LEU A 368 7.29 -8.86 -24.45
C LEU A 368 7.67 -7.38 -24.27
N ASN A 369 6.82 -6.65 -23.53
CA ASN A 369 7.07 -5.24 -23.24
C ASN A 369 8.15 -5.09 -22.15
N THR A 370 9.24 -4.40 -22.47
CA THR A 370 10.25 -4.00 -21.48
C THR A 370 9.70 -2.93 -20.54
N GLY A 371 10.34 -2.71 -19.39
CA GLY A 371 9.91 -1.65 -18.47
C GLY A 371 8.70 -2.01 -17.60
N LYS A 372 8.08 -3.18 -17.75
CA LYS A 372 6.95 -3.64 -16.93
C LYS A 372 7.36 -4.07 -15.51
N ALA A 373 6.38 -4.18 -14.62
CA ALA A 373 6.59 -4.65 -13.25
C ALA A 373 7.07 -6.11 -13.25
N SER A 374 7.75 -6.51 -12.17
CA SER A 374 8.14 -7.90 -11.99
C SER A 374 6.98 -8.74 -11.50
N ASP A 375 7.00 -10.04 -11.80
CA ASP A 375 6.04 -11.00 -11.23
C ASP A 375 6.27 -11.23 -9.72
N GLU A 376 5.49 -12.16 -9.14
CA GLU A 376 5.58 -12.54 -7.72
C GLU A 376 6.96 -13.10 -7.33
N ASN A 377 7.65 -13.72 -8.29
CA ASN A 377 8.99 -14.27 -8.10
C ASN A 377 10.09 -13.23 -8.37
N GLY A 378 9.74 -12.08 -8.94
CA GLY A 378 10.59 -10.96 -9.29
C GLY A 378 11.33 -11.11 -10.62
N ILE A 379 10.81 -11.93 -11.52
CA ILE A 379 11.22 -12.01 -12.92
C ILE A 379 10.51 -10.90 -13.69
N VAL A 380 11.18 -10.38 -14.71
CA VAL A 380 10.71 -9.30 -15.61
C VAL A 380 11.00 -9.71 -17.04
N SER A 381 10.29 -9.15 -18.01
CA SER A 381 10.45 -9.45 -19.44
C SER A 381 11.89 -9.43 -19.93
N GLU A 382 12.71 -8.51 -19.42
CA GLU A 382 14.13 -8.41 -19.80
C GLU A 382 14.94 -9.67 -19.46
N HIS A 383 14.55 -10.47 -18.44
CA HIS A 383 15.20 -11.75 -18.14
C HIS A 383 15.08 -12.72 -19.32
N TYR A 384 13.93 -12.70 -20.01
CA TYR A 384 13.67 -13.56 -21.15
C TYR A 384 14.30 -12.99 -22.42
N ILE A 385 14.12 -11.69 -22.68
CA ILE A 385 14.62 -11.03 -23.89
C ILE A 385 16.15 -11.12 -24.01
N HIS A 386 16.89 -10.94 -22.92
CA HIS A 386 18.37 -10.97 -22.96
C HIS A 386 18.97 -12.37 -23.03
N ALA A 387 18.19 -13.44 -22.84
CA ALA A 387 18.66 -14.82 -22.93
C ALA A 387 17.80 -15.69 -23.84
N ILE A 388 17.16 -15.06 -24.83
CA ILE A 388 16.22 -15.71 -25.73
C ILE A 388 16.82 -16.97 -26.38
N ASP A 389 18.05 -16.89 -26.88
CA ASP A 389 18.74 -17.99 -27.56
C ASP A 389 19.07 -19.18 -26.64
N VAL A 390 18.95 -19.01 -25.32
CA VAL A 390 19.32 -20.01 -24.31
C VAL A 390 18.09 -20.64 -23.67
N ILE A 391 17.02 -19.87 -23.47
CA ILE A 391 15.83 -20.31 -22.72
C ILE A 391 14.70 -20.83 -23.62
N THR A 392 14.75 -20.54 -24.92
CA THR A 392 13.66 -20.86 -25.85
C THR A 392 13.36 -22.34 -25.85
N ASP A 393 14.39 -23.19 -25.92
CA ASP A 393 14.24 -24.64 -25.94
C ASP A 393 13.61 -25.15 -24.63
N GLU A 394 14.12 -24.72 -23.47
CA GLU A 394 13.58 -25.13 -22.16
C GLU A 394 12.12 -24.71 -21.97
N ILE A 395 11.76 -23.49 -22.37
CA ILE A 395 10.38 -23.00 -22.27
C ILE A 395 9.47 -23.78 -23.23
N THR A 396 9.97 -24.10 -24.44
CA THR A 396 9.22 -24.90 -25.42
C THR A 396 8.94 -26.30 -24.86
N ASP A 397 9.93 -26.93 -24.27
CA ASP A 397 9.78 -28.25 -23.66
C ASP A 397 8.80 -28.23 -22.47
N ILE A 398 8.87 -27.21 -21.61
CA ILE A 398 7.93 -27.03 -20.49
C ILE A 398 6.49 -26.89 -21.02
N ILE A 399 6.27 -26.07 -22.06
CA ILE A 399 4.94 -25.86 -22.64
C ILE A 399 4.39 -27.14 -23.28
N ASN A 400 5.22 -27.84 -24.04
CA ASN A 400 4.82 -29.09 -24.68
C ASN A 400 4.52 -30.18 -23.64
N GLN A 401 5.28 -30.23 -22.54
CA GLN A 401 5.00 -31.13 -21.43
C GLN A 401 3.64 -30.83 -20.77
N ILE A 402 3.27 -29.56 -20.60
CA ILE A 402 1.93 -29.17 -20.11
C ILE A 402 0.84 -29.66 -21.08
N PHE A 403 1.05 -29.51 -22.38
CA PHE A 403 0.08 -29.91 -23.41
C PHE A 403 -0.07 -31.44 -23.51
N GLU A 404 0.99 -32.21 -23.24
CA GLU A 404 1.03 -33.66 -23.46
C GLU A 404 0.75 -34.48 -22.20
N GLU A 405 1.29 -34.10 -21.04
CA GLU A 405 1.32 -34.96 -19.84
C GLU A 405 0.34 -34.53 -18.75
N GLU A 406 0.26 -33.23 -18.44
CA GLU A 406 -0.48 -32.76 -17.27
C GLU A 406 -1.94 -32.39 -17.59
N LEU A 407 -2.24 -31.96 -18.83
CA LEU A 407 -3.56 -31.43 -19.28
C LEU A 407 -4.18 -30.39 -18.32
N ASP A 408 -3.43 -29.92 -17.34
CA ASP A 408 -3.80 -28.91 -16.38
C ASP A 408 -2.63 -27.93 -16.21
N VAL A 409 -2.94 -26.64 -16.17
CA VAL A 409 -1.92 -25.61 -16.05
C VAL A 409 -1.46 -25.54 -14.58
N PRO A 410 -0.15 -25.59 -14.29
CA PRO A 410 0.40 -25.40 -12.94
C PRO A 410 -0.21 -24.20 -12.22
N GLN A 411 -0.51 -24.36 -10.93
CA GLN A 411 -1.12 -23.28 -10.13
C GLN A 411 -0.27 -22.00 -10.10
N SER A 412 1.06 -22.13 -10.20
CA SER A 412 1.98 -21.00 -10.34
C SER A 412 1.72 -20.18 -11.60
N LEU A 413 1.38 -20.82 -12.72
CA LEU A 413 1.05 -20.17 -13.99
C LEU A 413 -0.40 -19.66 -14.02
N LYS A 414 -1.35 -20.33 -13.35
CA LYS A 414 -2.75 -19.87 -13.26
C LYS A 414 -2.87 -18.49 -12.60
N LYS A 415 -2.01 -18.18 -11.63
CA LYS A 415 -1.95 -16.84 -11.01
C LYS A 415 -1.58 -15.73 -11.99
N TRP A 416 -0.93 -16.05 -13.11
CA TRP A 416 -0.50 -15.05 -14.10
C TRP A 416 -1.65 -14.50 -14.95
N ASN A 417 -2.74 -15.26 -15.11
CA ASN A 417 -3.83 -14.92 -16.04
C ASN A 417 -4.83 -13.88 -15.50
N PHE A 418 -4.85 -13.61 -14.20
CA PHE A 418 -5.86 -12.70 -13.63
C PHE A 418 -5.47 -11.21 -13.64
N ASP A 419 -4.17 -10.87 -13.76
CA ASP A 419 -3.73 -9.46 -13.66
C ASP A 419 -3.46 -8.76 -15.00
N THR A 420 -3.29 -9.49 -16.12
CA THR A 420 -2.88 -8.88 -17.40
C THR A 420 -3.93 -8.87 -18.51
N CYS A 421 -5.01 -9.65 -18.39
CA CYS A 421 -6.05 -9.70 -19.43
C CYS A 421 -7.18 -8.65 -19.27
N LEU A 422 -7.24 -7.91 -18.17
CA LEU A 422 -8.32 -6.93 -17.91
C LEU A 422 -8.06 -5.49 -18.39
N GLU A 423 -6.93 -5.18 -19.04
CA GLU A 423 -6.61 -3.79 -19.45
C GLU A 423 -6.57 -3.54 -20.97
N LYS A 424 -7.14 -4.43 -21.80
CA LYS A 424 -7.27 -4.15 -23.24
C LYS A 424 -8.68 -4.39 -23.77
N GLU A 425 -9.61 -3.55 -23.35
CA GLU A 425 -10.71 -3.16 -24.22
C GLU A 425 -10.81 -1.62 -24.35
N LYS A 426 -10.41 -1.17 -25.54
CA LYS A 426 -10.90 -0.04 -26.34
C LYS A 426 -10.94 1.37 -25.70
N ARG A 427 -10.00 2.20 -26.15
CA ARG A 427 -10.30 3.54 -26.68
C ARG A 427 -9.80 3.62 -28.11
#